data_AF-A0A1Y3MYI3-F1
#
_entry.id   AF-A0A1Y3MYI3-F1
#
_cell.length_a   1.000
_cell.length_b   1.000
_cell.length_c   1.000
_cell.angle_alpha   90.00
_cell.angle_beta   90.00
_cell.angle_gamma   90.00
#
_symmetry.space_group_name_H-M   'P 1'
#
loop_
_entity.id
_entity.type
_entity.pdbx_description
1 polymer ?
#
loop_
_entity_poly.entity_id
_entity_poly.type
_entity_poly.pdbx_seq_one_letter_code
_entity_poly.pdbx_strand_id
1 'polypeptide(L)'
;YSKQPNIKAVDMLFQEMVNQNFTPTIETYNSILHAHSILGDSESVFKIYSELENAKLEPNLYTYNIILKVYAKIGDSESAMKLFE
;
A
#
# COMPACT_ATOMS: atom_id res chain seq x y z
N TYR A 1 -12.03 18.91 6.35
CA TYR A 1 -11.92 17.86 7.39
C TYR A 1 -11.02 16.74 6.89
N SER A 2 -9.70 16.87 7.02
CA SER A 2 -8.75 15.80 6.65
C SER A 2 -8.81 14.69 7.68
N LYS A 3 -9.57 13.63 7.41
CA LYS A 3 -9.38 12.35 8.10
C LYS A 3 -8.02 11.81 7.68
N GLN A 4 -6.96 12.13 8.43
CA GLN A 4 -5.70 11.43 8.28
C GLN A 4 -5.95 9.98 8.73
N PRO A 5 -5.79 8.96 7.87
CA PRO A 5 -5.78 7.57 8.32
C PRO A 5 -4.74 7.39 9.41
N ASN A 6 -5.07 6.61 10.43
CA ASN A 6 -4.17 6.24 11.51
C ASN A 6 -3.66 4.82 11.21
N ILE A 7 -2.36 4.55 11.38
CA ILE A 7 -1.74 3.25 11.02
C ILE A 7 -2.51 2.11 11.69
N LYS A 8 -2.84 2.28 12.98
CA LYS A 8 -3.63 1.30 13.74
C LYS A 8 -5.02 1.05 13.18
N ALA A 9 -5.69 2.10 12.69
CA ALA A 9 -7.02 1.98 12.13
C ALA A 9 -6.98 1.25 10.78
N VAL A 10 -5.92 1.47 10.00
CA VAL A 10 -5.69 0.79 8.71
C VAL A 10 -5.42 -0.69 8.93
N ASP A 11 -4.54 -1.04 9.87
CA ASP A 11 -4.27 -2.44 10.26
C ASP A 11 -5.52 -3.14 10.80
N MET A 12 -6.29 -2.46 11.66
CA MET A 12 -7.55 -3.00 12.18
C MET A 12 -8.57 -3.25 11.06
N LEU A 13 -8.71 -2.32 10.11
CA LEU A 13 -9.59 -2.49 8.96
C LEU A 13 -9.17 -3.68 8.10
N PHE A 14 -7.88 -3.86 7.86
CA PHE A 14 -7.36 -4.99 7.11
C PHE A 14 -7.62 -6.32 7.83
N GLN A 15 -7.32 -6.38 9.12
CA GLN A 15 -7.62 -7.55 9.96
C GLN A 15 -9.11 -7.86 10.02
N GLU A 16 -9.96 -6.84 10.10
CA GLU A 16 -11.42 -7.03 10.09
C GLU A 16 -11.91 -7.56 8.74
N MET A 17 -11.38 -7.05 7.62
CA MET A 17 -11.70 -7.58 6.29
C MET A 17 -11.30 -9.05 6.14
N VAL A 18 -10.09 -9.42 6.60
CA VAL A 18 -9.63 -10.81 6.59
C VAL A 18 -10.50 -11.70 7.50
N ASN A 19 -10.83 -11.24 8.71
CA ASN A 19 -11.71 -11.96 9.64
C ASN A 19 -13.14 -12.14 9.13
N GLN A 20 -13.64 -11.18 8.35
CA GLN A 20 -14.97 -11.23 7.73
C GLN A 20 -15.01 -12.12 6.47
N ASN A 21 -13.94 -12.88 6.15
CA ASN A 21 -13.77 -13.61 4.89
C ASN A 21 -13.91 -12.72 3.65
N PHE A 22 -13.69 -11.41 3.80
CA PHE A 22 -13.73 -10.49 2.68
C PHE A 22 -12.43 -10.67 1.89
N THR A 23 -12.53 -11.01 0.61
CA THR A 23 -11.35 -11.09 -0.26
C THR A 23 -10.87 -9.67 -0.53
N PRO A 24 -9.69 -9.26 -0.03
CA PRO A 24 -9.21 -7.91 -0.24
C PRO A 24 -8.97 -7.69 -1.74
N THR A 25 -9.61 -6.67 -2.29
CA THR A 25 -9.53 -6.32 -3.70
C THR A 25 -8.42 -5.30 -3.94
N ILE A 26 -8.10 -5.05 -5.21
CA ILE A 26 -7.10 -4.03 -5.59
C ILE A 26 -7.40 -2.65 -4.97
N GLU A 27 -8.68 -2.30 -4.80
CA GLU A 27 -9.10 -1.04 -4.20
C GLU A 27 -8.84 -0.99 -2.69
N THR A 28 -9.03 -2.11 -1.99
CA THR A 28 -8.68 -2.26 -0.58
C THR A 28 -7.18 -2.05 -0.38
N TYR A 29 -6.37 -2.78 -1.15
CA TYR A 29 -4.91 -2.64 -1.09
C TYR A 29 -4.45 -1.22 -1.40
N ASN A 30 -5.02 -0.58 -2.44
CA ASN A 30 -4.72 0.80 -2.79
C ASN A 30 -5.03 1.79 -1.66
N SER A 31 -6.15 1.61 -0.98
CA SER A 31 -6.55 2.46 0.13
C SER A 31 -5.58 2.31 1.31
N ILE A 32 -5.18 1.08 1.62
CA ILE A 32 -4.22 0.75 2.67
C ILE A 32 -2.83 1.30 2.33
N LEU A 33 -2.34 1.06 1.12
CA LEU A 33 -1.05 1.58 0.63
C LEU A 33 -1.01 3.11 0.69
N HIS A 34 -2.06 3.77 0.22
CA HIS A 34 -2.15 5.23 0.28
C HIS A 34 -2.11 5.73 1.72
N ALA A 35 -2.81 5.05 2.61
CA ALA A 35 -2.84 5.39 4.03
C ALA A 35 -1.45 5.25 4.68
N HIS A 36 -0.76 4.12 4.52
CA HIS A 36 0.59 3.95 5.07
C HIS A 36 1.60 4.93 4.43
N SER A 37 1.46 5.23 3.13
CA SER A 37 2.29 6.21 2.42
C SER A 37 2.23 7.61 3.04
N ILE A 38 1.03 8.10 3.35
CA ILE A 38 0.88 9.43 3.97
C ILE A 38 1.35 9.43 5.43
N LEU A 39 1.26 8.28 6.11
CA LEU A 39 1.74 8.10 7.47
C LEU A 39 3.27 7.97 7.55
N GLY A 40 3.93 7.81 6.39
CA GLY A 40 5.38 7.66 6.32
C GLY A 40 5.88 6.27 6.68
N ASP A 41 4.98 5.30 6.76
CA ASP A 41 5.34 3.90 7.02
C ASP A 41 5.63 3.20 5.69
N SER A 42 6.83 3.44 5.16
CA SER A 42 7.28 2.88 3.90
C SER A 42 7.44 1.36 3.96
N GLU A 43 7.84 0.81 5.10
CA GLU A 43 8.07 -0.63 5.28
C GLU A 43 6.77 -1.42 5.09
N SER A 44 5.70 -1.00 5.76
CA SER A 44 4.38 -1.61 5.61
C SER A 44 3.86 -1.48 4.17
N VAL A 45 4.10 -0.34 3.50
CA VAL A 45 3.72 -0.16 2.08
C VAL A 45 4.35 -1.24 1.21
N PHE A 46 5.66 -1.50 1.32
CA PHE A 46 6.32 -2.52 0.50
C PHE A 46 5.85 -3.93 0.82
N LYS A 47 5.61 -4.22 2.10
CA LYS A 47 5.07 -5.51 2.53
C LYS A 47 3.70 -5.78 1.90
N ILE A 48 2.81 -4.80 1.97
CA ILE A 48 1.45 -4.88 1.40
C ILE A 48 1.48 -4.95 -0.13
N TYR A 49 2.41 -4.24 -0.77
CA TYR A 49 2.63 -4.35 -2.21
C TYR A 49 3.09 -5.74 -2.64
N SER A 50 4.03 -6.34 -1.88
CA SER A 50 4.44 -7.72 -2.13
C SER A 50 3.31 -8.72 -1.91
N GLU A 51 2.44 -8.51 -0.91
CA GLU A 51 1.25 -9.34 -0.73
C GLU A 51 0.26 -9.21 -1.90
N LEU A 52 0.09 -8.01 -2.45
CA LEU A 52 -0.73 -7.77 -3.65
C LEU A 52 -0.20 -8.55 -4.86
N GLU A 53 1.11 -8.51 -5.10
CA GLU A 53 1.76 -9.29 -6.17
C GLU A 53 1.61 -10.81 -5.95
N ASN A 54 1.80 -11.27 -4.70
CA ASN A 54 1.60 -12.68 -4.33
C ASN A 54 0.15 -13.13 -4.48
N ALA A 55 -0.81 -12.24 -4.23
CA ALA A 55 -2.23 -12.47 -4.43
C ALA A 55 -2.62 -12.51 -5.93
N LYS A 56 -1.66 -12.34 -6.85
CA LYS A 56 -1.87 -12.24 -8.30
C LYS A 56 -2.88 -11.15 -8.68
N LEU A 57 -2.98 -10.11 -7.86
CA LEU A 57 -3.76 -8.92 -8.17
C LEU A 57 -2.86 -7.98 -8.97
N GLU A 58 -3.36 -7.44 -10.08
CA GLU A 58 -2.56 -6.53 -10.91
C GLU A 58 -2.52 -5.13 -10.29
N PRO A 59 -1.34 -4.65 -9.82
CA PRO A 59 -1.21 -3.28 -9.33
C PRO A 59 -1.64 -2.29 -10.41
N ASN A 60 -2.45 -1.31 -10.03
CA ASN A 60 -2.93 -0.30 -10.97
C ASN A 60 -2.02 0.94 -10.95
N LEU A 61 -2.26 1.88 -11.86
CA LEU A 61 -1.51 3.14 -11.92
C LEU A 61 -1.51 3.90 -10.58
N TYR A 62 -2.55 3.74 -9.77
CA TYR A 62 -2.65 4.36 -8.45
C TYR A 62 -1.69 3.69 -7.46
N THR A 63 -1.62 2.36 -7.44
CA THR A 63 -0.65 1.57 -6.67
C THR A 63 0.77 2.02 -6.97
N TYR A 64 1.14 2.06 -8.25
CA TYR A 64 2.48 2.47 -8.69
C TYR A 64 2.81 3.90 -8.29
N ASN A 65 1.85 4.83 -8.41
CA ASN A 65 2.06 6.21 -7.98
C ASN A 65 2.33 6.33 -6.47
N ILE A 66 1.67 5.50 -5.65
CA ILE A 66 1.90 5.47 -4.20
C ILE A 66 3.30 4.95 -3.91
N ILE A 67 3.67 3.81 -4.50
CA ILE A 67 4.97 3.16 -4.30
C ILE A 67 6.10 4.10 -4.72
N LEU A 68 5.96 4.76 -5.88
CA LEU A 68 6.94 5.73 -6.36
C LEU A 68 7.08 6.95 -5.42
N LYS A 69 5.97 7.47 -4.90
CA LYS A 69 6.00 8.52 -3.87
C LYS A 69 6.74 8.07 -2.61
N VAL A 70 6.53 6.83 -2.19
CA VAL A 70 7.20 6.27 -1.01
C VAL A 70 8.70 6.10 -1.27
N TYR A 71 9.10 5.52 -2.41
CA TYR A 71 10.50 5.42 -2.81
C TYR A 71 11.20 6.78 -2.87
N ALA A 72 10.56 7.78 -3.48
CA ALA A 72 11.07 9.15 -3.52
C ALA A 72 11.24 9.75 -2.11
N LYS A 73 10.39 9.36 -1.16
CA LYS A 73 10.43 9.85 0.23
C LYS A 73 11.53 9.18 1.06
N ILE A 74 11.84 7.90 0.82
CA ILE A 74 12.94 7.18 1.47
C ILE A 74 14.30 7.39 0.77
N GLY A 75 14.30 7.99 -0.42
CA GLY A 75 15.52 8.24 -1.19
C GLY A 75 16.06 7.02 -1.94
N ASP A 76 15.27 5.94 -2.04
CA ASP A 76 15.65 4.72 -2.75
C ASP A 76 15.12 4.78 -4.20
N SER A 77 15.85 5.51 -5.04
CA SER A 77 15.55 5.65 -6.47
C SER A 77 15.89 4.41 -7.28
N GLU A 78 16.79 3.54 -6.80
CA GLU A 78 17.21 2.33 -7.51
C GLU A 78 16.06 1.34 -7.58
N SER A 79 15.41 1.08 -6.44
CA SER A 79 14.23 0.21 -6.38
C SER A 79 13.04 0.81 -7.13
N ALA A 80 12.87 2.13 -7.10
CA ALA A 80 11.86 2.81 -7.91
C ALA A 80 12.08 2.59 -9.42
N MET A 81 13.33 2.56 -9.88
CA MET A 81 13.66 2.37 -11.29
C MET A 81 13.41 0.93 -11.74
N LYS A 82 13.72 -0.07 -10.90
CA LYS A 82 13.35 -1.48 -11.13
C LYS A 82 11.85 -1.69 -11.29
N LEU A 83 11.04 -0.84 -10.66
CA LEU A 83 9.58 -0.90 -10.76
C LEU A 83 9.06 -0.41 -12.13
N PHE A 84 9.86 0.37 -12.86
CA PHE A 84 9.53 0.93 -14.18
C PHE A 84 10.16 0.17 -15.36
N GLU A 85 11.00 -0.83 -15.08
CA GLU A 85 11.74 -1.64 -16.07
C GLU A 85 10.97 -2.92 -16.42
#